data_AF-A0A426R2D2-F1
#
_entry.id   AF-A0A426R2D2-F1
#
_cell.length_a   1.000
_cell.length_b   1.000
_cell.length_c   1.000
_cell.angle_alpha   90.00
_cell.angle_beta   90.00
_cell.angle_gamma   90.00
#
_symmetry.space_group_name_H-M   'P 1'
#
loop_
_entity.id
_entity.type
_entity.pdbx_description
1 polymer ?
#
loop_
_entity_poly.entity_id
_entity_poly.type
_entity_poly.pdbx_seq_one_letter_code
_entity_poly.pdbx_strand_id
1 'polypeptide(L)'
;MWNKGVFAMGAAGLLALGVSGVAQAVPTGPPPYVVGMELDDAIGTLAVADYQGVVSTRIGGGDECTVLSQSPTTRPPDFENEFEGEFTILLGVRCGVEEDD
;
A
#
# COMPACT_ATOMS: atom_id res chain seq x y z
N MET A 1 46.53 23.17 29.31
CA MET A 1 45.40 23.95 28.73
C MET A 1 44.86 23.17 27.55
N TRP A 2 43.53 23.03 27.47
CA TRP A 2 42.73 22.42 26.38
C TRP A 2 43.06 23.03 25.00
N ASN A 3 42.83 22.43 23.83
CA ASN A 3 41.64 21.82 23.19
C ASN A 3 42.14 20.92 22.02
N LYS A 4 41.64 19.71 21.74
CA LYS A 4 40.37 19.32 21.07
C LYS A 4 40.10 19.96 19.69
N GLY A 5 40.11 19.13 18.65
CA GLY A 5 39.62 19.38 17.28
C GLY A 5 40.29 18.39 16.31
N VAL A 6 39.79 17.15 16.09
CA VAL A 6 38.60 16.74 15.33
C VAL A 6 38.66 17.24 13.87
N PHE A 7 38.87 16.38 12.87
CA PHE A 7 37.84 15.62 12.14
C PHE A 7 38.54 14.80 11.03
N ALA A 8 38.33 13.49 11.03
CA ALA A 8 38.78 12.57 9.99
C ALA A 8 37.83 12.65 8.79
N MET A 9 38.35 12.74 7.57
CA MET A 9 37.54 12.59 6.37
C MET A 9 38.30 11.83 5.30
N GLY A 10 37.66 10.77 4.81
CA GLY A 10 38.03 10.13 3.55
C GLY A 10 38.41 8.66 3.71
N ALA A 11 37.41 7.80 3.60
CA ALA A 11 37.62 6.49 2.98
C ALA A 11 36.46 6.26 2.00
N ALA A 12 36.73 6.57 0.73
CA ALA A 12 35.98 6.06 -0.39
C ALA A 12 36.30 4.56 -0.56
N GLY A 13 35.28 3.75 -0.80
CA GLY A 13 35.40 2.35 -1.20
C GLY A 13 34.00 1.79 -1.45
N LEU A 14 33.52 1.85 -2.69
CA LEU A 14 33.54 0.74 -3.66
C LEU A 14 32.42 -0.31 -3.44
N LEU A 15 31.45 -0.25 -4.36
CA LEU A 15 30.76 -1.37 -5.04
C LEU A 15 30.07 -2.47 -4.20
N ALA A 16 28.73 -2.44 -4.22
CA ALA A 16 27.86 -3.63 -4.32
C ALA A 16 26.57 -3.17 -5.05
N LEU A 17 26.51 -3.23 -6.38
CA LEU A 17 25.84 -4.28 -7.15
C LEU A 17 24.70 -5.00 -6.41
N GLY A 18 23.47 -4.71 -6.87
CA GLY A 18 22.44 -5.73 -7.05
C GLY A 18 21.85 -6.31 -5.78
N VAL A 19 20.83 -5.63 -5.26
CA VAL A 19 19.50 -6.15 -4.93
C VAL A 19 18.79 -4.93 -4.37
N SER A 20 18.02 -4.24 -5.20
CA SER A 20 16.95 -3.36 -4.73
C SER A 20 15.89 -4.29 -4.14
N GLY A 21 16.18 -4.88 -2.98
CA GLY A 21 15.16 -5.44 -2.14
C GLY A 21 14.30 -4.26 -1.76
N VAL A 22 13.15 -4.11 -2.42
CA VAL A 22 12.05 -3.35 -1.85
C VAL A 22 11.85 -3.95 -0.46
N ALA A 23 12.30 -3.24 0.56
CA ALA A 23 11.94 -3.59 1.93
C ALA A 23 10.43 -3.37 2.00
N GLN A 24 9.67 -4.42 1.72
CA GLN A 24 8.22 -4.38 1.91
C GLN A 24 8.02 -4.19 3.41
N ALA A 25 7.55 -3.01 3.77
CA ALA A 25 7.20 -2.71 5.15
C ALA A 25 6.09 -3.69 5.55
N VAL A 26 6.34 -4.44 6.61
CA VAL A 26 5.39 -5.40 7.15
C VAL A 26 4.46 -4.61 8.08
N PRO A 27 3.14 -4.63 7.87
CA PRO A 27 2.22 -3.98 8.78
C PRO A 27 2.42 -4.46 10.21
N THR A 28 2.58 -3.52 11.14
CA THR A 28 2.85 -3.83 12.55
C THR A 28 1.58 -4.08 13.38
N GLY A 29 0.41 -4.01 12.76
CA GLY A 29 -0.89 -4.12 13.41
C GLY A 29 -2.00 -4.48 12.41
N PRO A 30 -3.25 -4.65 12.86
CA PRO A 30 -4.37 -4.94 11.96
C PRO A 30 -4.62 -3.79 10.97
N PRO A 31 -5.26 -4.08 9.82
CA PRO A 31 -5.55 -3.04 8.83
C PRO A 31 -6.52 -2.00 9.38
N PRO A 32 -6.38 -0.74 8.95
CA PRO A 32 -7.34 0.30 9.29
C PRO A 32 -8.73 -0.02 8.71
N TYR A 33 -9.76 0.46 9.39
CA TYR A 33 -11.14 0.34 8.94
C TYR A 33 -11.49 1.48 7.99
N VAL A 34 -11.81 1.16 6.73
CA VAL A 34 -12.01 2.10 5.63
C VAL A 34 -13.41 2.01 5.00
N VAL A 35 -14.30 1.17 5.52
CA VAL A 35 -15.70 1.11 5.04
C VAL A 35 -16.39 2.45 5.27
N GLY A 36 -17.08 2.95 4.24
CA GLY A 36 -17.71 4.26 4.22
C GLY A 36 -16.81 5.40 3.75
N MET A 37 -15.52 5.14 3.52
CA MET A 37 -14.61 6.11 2.90
C MET A 37 -14.76 6.10 1.38
N GLU A 38 -14.42 7.22 0.76
CA GLU A 38 -14.17 7.27 -0.68
C GLU A 38 -13.01 6.33 -1.04
N LEU A 39 -13.06 5.74 -2.23
CA LEU A 39 -12.10 4.71 -2.65
C LEU A 39 -10.67 5.25 -2.63
N ASP A 40 -10.41 6.43 -3.19
CA ASP A 40 -9.08 7.03 -3.22
C ASP A 40 -8.53 7.28 -1.81
N ASP A 41 -9.35 7.81 -0.91
CA ASP A 41 -8.99 8.01 0.50
C ASP A 41 -8.74 6.68 1.22
N ALA A 42 -9.55 5.65 0.94
CA ALA A 42 -9.38 4.32 1.51
C ALA A 42 -8.06 3.67 1.07
N ILE A 43 -7.72 3.76 -0.22
CA ILE A 43 -6.46 3.27 -0.76
C ILE A 43 -5.28 4.01 -0.13
N GLY A 44 -5.35 5.34 -0.03
CA GLY A 44 -4.32 6.13 0.65
C GLY A 44 -4.14 5.75 2.11
N THR A 45 -5.25 5.54 2.84
CA THR A 45 -5.24 5.13 4.26
C THR A 45 -4.59 3.76 4.44
N LEU A 46 -4.90 2.80 3.56
CA LEU A 46 -4.30 1.47 3.58
C LEU A 46 -2.81 1.52 3.25
N ALA A 47 -2.41 2.29 2.23
CA ALA A 47 -1.02 2.41 1.82
C ALA A 47 -0.13 3.01 2.92
N VAL A 48 -0.63 3.99 3.67
CA VAL A 48 0.09 4.56 4.84
C VAL A 48 0.31 3.52 5.94
N ALA A 49 -0.56 2.52 6.03
CA ALA A 49 -0.47 1.42 6.97
C ALA A 49 0.22 0.17 6.39
N ASP A 50 0.92 0.32 5.25
CA ASP A 50 1.63 -0.75 4.54
C ASP A 50 0.73 -1.89 4.02
N TYR A 51 -0.56 -1.59 3.80
CA TYR A 51 -1.53 -2.48 3.18
C TYR A 51 -1.82 -2.08 1.73
N GLN A 52 -2.01 -3.08 0.86
CA GLN A 52 -2.51 -2.87 -0.49
C GLN A 52 -4.04 -3.03 -0.51
N GLY A 53 -4.77 -1.97 -0.84
CA GLY A 53 -6.21 -2.06 -1.11
C GLY A 53 -6.47 -2.51 -2.55
N VAL A 54 -7.31 -3.53 -2.74
CA VAL A 54 -7.64 -4.09 -4.05
C VAL A 54 -9.15 -4.17 -4.19
N VAL A 55 -9.70 -3.57 -5.24
CA VAL A 55 -11.14 -3.68 -5.53
C VAL A 55 -11.44 -5.07 -6.04
N SER A 56 -12.14 -5.87 -5.23
CA SER A 56 -12.58 -7.22 -5.60
C SER A 56 -13.98 -7.23 -6.20
N THR A 57 -14.82 -6.28 -5.81
CA THR A 57 -16.20 -6.17 -6.29
C THR A 57 -16.52 -4.70 -6.51
N ARG A 58 -17.03 -4.37 -7.70
CA ARG A 58 -17.49 -3.02 -8.04
C ARG A 58 -18.98 -3.07 -8.41
N ILE A 59 -19.76 -2.17 -7.84
CA ILE A 59 -21.18 -1.97 -8.14
C ILE A 59 -21.35 -0.56 -8.69
N GLY A 60 -21.96 -0.39 -9.86
CA GLY A 60 -22.04 0.91 -10.55
C GLY A 60 -20.86 1.12 -11.50
N GLY A 61 -20.85 2.27 -12.18
CA GLY A 61 -19.89 2.57 -13.25
C GLY A 61 -19.22 3.93 -13.15
N GLY A 62 -19.76 4.85 -12.33
CA GLY A 62 -19.21 6.20 -12.20
C GLY A 62 -17.82 6.22 -11.54
N ASP A 63 -17.15 7.37 -11.64
CA ASP A 63 -15.78 7.54 -11.14
C ASP A 63 -15.70 7.63 -9.61
N GLU A 64 -16.72 8.22 -8.99
CA GLU A 64 -16.79 8.36 -7.53
C GLU A 64 -17.27 7.07 -6.88
N CYS A 65 -16.39 6.43 -6.09
CA CYS A 65 -16.66 5.16 -5.43
C CYS A 65 -16.53 5.25 -3.91
N THR A 66 -17.42 4.57 -3.19
CA THR A 66 -17.37 4.43 -1.72
C THR A 66 -17.17 2.96 -1.36
N VAL A 67 -16.34 2.70 -0.35
CA VAL A 67 -16.11 1.35 0.17
C VAL A 67 -17.34 0.87 0.95
N LEU A 68 -17.89 -0.28 0.56
CA LEU A 68 -19.01 -0.95 1.24
C LEU A 68 -18.58 -2.10 2.13
N SER A 69 -17.49 -2.78 1.78
CA SER A 69 -16.96 -3.89 2.55
C SER A 69 -15.45 -3.94 2.42
N GLN A 70 -14.81 -4.41 3.48
CA GLN A 70 -13.39 -4.74 3.49
C GLN A 70 -13.18 -6.16 4.02
N SER A 71 -12.22 -6.88 3.47
CA SER A 71 -11.79 -8.16 4.02
C SER A 71 -10.28 -8.32 3.86
N PRO A 72 -9.54 -8.53 4.97
CA PRO A 72 -8.14 -8.88 4.88
C PRO A 72 -7.98 -10.26 4.25
N THR A 73 -7.04 -10.38 3.32
CA THR A 73 -6.66 -11.67 2.73
C THR A 73 -5.15 -11.85 2.82
N THR A 74 -4.72 -13.04 3.21
CA THR A 74 -3.30 -13.42 3.23
C THR A 74 -2.94 -14.21 1.97
N ARG A 75 -3.42 -13.77 0.79
CA ARG A 75 -3.34 -14.42 -0.55
C ARG A 75 -4.58 -15.27 -0.90
N PRO A 76 -5.42 -14.87 -1.87
CA PRO A 76 -6.43 -15.76 -2.44
C PRO A 76 -5.72 -16.86 -3.27
N PRO A 77 -6.12 -18.14 -3.17
CA PRO A 77 -5.39 -19.26 -3.78
C PRO A 77 -5.41 -19.34 -5.32
N ASP A 78 -6.18 -18.51 -6.03
CA ASP A 78 -6.50 -18.76 -7.46
C ASP A 78 -6.20 -17.60 -8.43
N PHE A 79 -5.51 -16.54 -8.02
CA PHE A 79 -5.03 -15.52 -8.97
C PHE A 79 -3.62 -15.89 -9.44
N GLU A 80 -3.55 -16.71 -10.49
CA GLU A 80 -2.32 -16.89 -11.26
C GLU A 80 -1.93 -15.52 -11.84
N ASN A 81 -0.85 -14.95 -11.31
CA ASN A 81 -0.17 -13.70 -11.67
C ASN A 81 -0.56 -12.44 -10.85
N GLU A 82 0.49 -11.86 -10.25
CA GLU A 82 0.65 -10.42 -10.00
C GLU A 82 -0.08 -9.77 -8.81
N PHE A 83 -0.15 -10.44 -7.66
CA PHE A 83 -0.25 -9.70 -6.38
C PHE A 83 1.09 -9.78 -5.65
N GLU A 84 1.95 -8.79 -5.89
CA GLU A 84 3.26 -8.64 -5.24
C GLU A 84 3.16 -8.19 -3.75
N GLY A 85 1.94 -8.02 -3.21
CA GLY A 85 1.72 -7.60 -1.82
C GLY A 85 1.32 -8.75 -0.89
N GLU A 86 2.18 -9.08 0.09
CA GLU A 86 1.88 -10.05 1.15
C GLU A 86 0.68 -9.62 2.04
N PHE A 87 0.33 -8.33 2.04
CA PHE A 87 -0.69 -7.72 2.89
C PHE A 87 -1.77 -7.00 2.08
N THR A 88 -2.77 -7.77 1.62
CA THR A 88 -3.84 -7.26 0.75
C THR A 88 -5.19 -7.16 1.48
N ILE A 89 -5.90 -6.06 1.26
CA ILE A 89 -7.29 -5.84 1.71
C ILE A 89 -8.19 -5.81 0.48
N LEU A 90 -9.10 -6.77 0.40
CA LEU A 90 -10.13 -6.81 -0.64
C LEU A 90 -11.24 -5.82 -0.29
N LEU A 91 -11.57 -4.96 -1.24
CA LEU A 91 -12.59 -3.92 -1.11
C LEU A 91 -13.77 -4.23 -2.04
N GLY A 92 -14.97 -4.24 -1.46
CA GLY A 92 -16.21 -4.12 -2.21
C GLY A 92 -16.58 -2.65 -2.26
N VAL A 93 -16.78 -2.10 -3.47
CA VAL A 93 -17.08 -0.68 -3.67
C VAL A 93 -18.40 -0.49 -4.38
N ARG A 94 -19.06 0.61 -4.07
CA ARG A 94 -20.20 1.13 -4.83
C ARG A 94 -19.81 2.47 -5.41
N CYS A 95 -19.88 2.55 -6.72
CA CYS A 95 -19.64 3.75 -7.48
C CYS A 95 -20.96 4.40 -7.89
N GLY A 96 -20.87 5.67 -8.28
CA GLY A 96 -21.97 6.42 -8.88
C GLY A 96 -22.52 5.76 -10.16
N VAL A 97 -23.51 6.40 -10.74
CA VAL A 97 -24.01 6.04 -12.07
C VAL A 97 -23.15 6.78 -13.08
N GLU A 98 -22.74 6.12 -14.16
CA GLU A 98 -22.14 6.83 -15.30
C GLU A 98 -23.21 7.79 -15.83
N GLU A 99 -22.90 9.08 -15.84
CA GLU A 99 -23.72 10.04 -16.58
C GLU A 99 -23.34 9.86 -18.06
N ASP A 100 -24.18 9.12 -18.81
CA ASP A 100 -24.06 9.06 -20.27
C ASP A 100 -24.31 10.47 -20.83
N ASP A 101 -23.23 11.20 -21.17
CA ASP A 101 -23.27 12.48 -21.92
C ASP A 101 -23.77 12.31 -23.36
#